data_AF-A0A5K1DL16-F1
#
_entry.id   AF-A0A5K1DL16-F1
#
_cell.length_a   1.000
_cell.length_b   1.000
_cell.length_c   1.000
_cell.angle_alpha   90.00
_cell.angle_beta   90.00
_cell.angle_gamma   90.00
#
_symmetry.space_group_name_H-M   'P 1'
#
loop_
_entity.id
_entity.type
_entity.pdbx_description
1 polymer ?
#
loop_
_entity_poly.entity_id
_entity_poly.type
_entity_poly.pdbx_seq_one_letter_code
_entity_poly.pdbx_strand_id
1 'polypeptide(L)' 'PLLVPESECHDVIANGNEGVIVDSGTFVTHLVQLAYVPMRDAFQAGTMQLNCMTSGFSLFATSYDLSGKDVVK' A
#
# COMPACT_ATOMS: atom_id res chain seq x y z
N PRO A 1 16.74 -18.37 -10.97
CA PRO A 1 15.33 -17.93 -10.85
C PRO A 1 14.44 -19.13 -10.54
N LEU A 2 13.90 -19.22 -9.32
CA LEU A 2 12.91 -20.25 -8.98
C LEU A 2 11.66 -20.00 -9.82
N LEU A 3 11.40 -20.89 -10.77
CA LEU A 3 10.16 -20.94 -11.53
C LEU A 3 9.10 -21.49 -10.58
N VAL A 4 8.25 -20.61 -10.05
CA VAL A 4 7.03 -21.04 -9.35
C VAL A 4 6.16 -21.75 -10.39
N PRO A 5 5.77 -23.02 -10.18
CA PRO A 5 4.96 -23.75 -11.14
C PRO A 5 3.61 -23.05 -11.33
N GLU A 6 3.18 -22.90 -12.58
CA GLU A 6 1.98 -22.13 -12.98
C GLU A 6 0.69 -22.60 -12.25
N SER A 7 0.66 -23.85 -11.81
CA SER A 7 -0.44 -24.44 -11.04
C SER A 7 -0.64 -23.81 -9.65
N GLU A 8 0.41 -23.27 -9.04
CA GLU A 8 0.34 -22.66 -7.70
C GLU A 8 -0.25 -21.24 -7.74
N CYS A 9 -0.02 -20.52 -8.85
CA CYS A 9 -0.59 -19.19 -9.09
C CYS A 9 -2.11 -19.26 -9.32
N HIS A 10 -2.59 -20.33 -9.97
CA HIS A 10 -3.99 -20.46 -10.36
C HIS A 10 -4.92 -20.62 -9.15
N ASP A 11 -4.53 -21.38 -8.12
CA ASP A 11 -5.39 -21.62 -6.95
C ASP A 11 -5.47 -20.41 -6.00
N VAL A 12 -4.38 -19.63 -5.89
CA VAL A 12 -4.36 -18.36 -5.12
C VAL A 12 -5.27 -17.32 -5.76
N ILE A 13 -5.36 -17.31 -7.09
CA ILE A 13 -6.19 -16.37 -7.86
C ILE A 13 -7.66 -16.86 -7.96
N ALA A 14 -7.89 -18.17 -8.07
CA ALA A 14 -9.22 -18.72 -8.36
C ALA A 14 -10.27 -18.45 -7.27
N ASN A 15 -9.86 -18.39 -6.00
CA ASN A 15 -10.78 -18.10 -4.89
C ASN A 15 -10.68 -16.67 -4.36
N GLY A 16 -9.60 -15.93 -4.66
CA GLY A 16 -9.42 -14.49 -4.39
C GLY A 16 -9.59 -14.02 -2.93
N ASN A 17 -9.84 -14.94 -1.99
CA ASN A 17 -10.26 -14.61 -0.63
C ASN A 17 -9.08 -14.45 0.33
N GLU A 18 -7.91 -14.98 -0.01
CA GLU A 18 -6.76 -15.06 0.89
C GLU A 18 -5.45 -14.90 0.11
N GLY A 19 -4.45 -14.25 0.72
CA GLY A 19 -3.11 -14.10 0.16
C GLY A 19 -2.77 -12.68 -0.30
N VAL A 20 -1.58 -12.54 -0.89
CA VAL A 20 -1.03 -11.28 -1.41
C VAL A 20 -0.51 -11.53 -2.82
N ILE A 21 -0.90 -10.67 -3.75
CA ILE A 21 -0.34 -10.67 -5.10
C ILE A 21 0.94 -9.82 -5.07
N VAL A 22 2.05 -10.41 -5.50
CA VAL A 22 3.31 -9.71 -5.69
C VAL A 22 3.43 -9.39 -7.18
N ASP A 23 3.34 -8.10 -7.50
CA ASP A 23 3.45 -7.58 -8.85
C ASP A 23 4.58 -6.54 -8.93
N SER A 24 5.43 -6.66 -9.95
CA SER A 24 6.48 -5.67 -10.25
C SER A 24 6.01 -4.59 -11.23
N GLY A 25 4.83 -4.75 -11.84
CA GLY A 25 4.24 -3.79 -12.78
C GLY A 25 3.60 -2.58 -12.10
N THR A 26 3.42 -2.61 -10.79
CA THR A 26 2.80 -1.55 -9.99
C THR A 26 3.80 -0.93 -9.02
N PHE A 27 3.78 0.41 -8.92
CA PHE A 27 4.60 1.15 -7.94
C PHE A 27 3.96 1.22 -6.54
N VAL A 28 2.69 0.83 -6.43
CA VAL A 28 1.88 0.98 -5.23
C VAL A 28 1.24 -0.35 -4.86
N THR A 29 1.13 -0.61 -3.56
CA THR A 29 0.37 -1.77 -3.06
C THR A 29 -1.12 -1.46 -3.09
N HIS A 30 -1.89 -2.28 -3.80
CA HIS A 30 -3.34 -2.21 -3.79
C HIS A 30 -3.88 -3.07 -2.64
N LEU A 31 -4.67 -2.45 -1.76
CA LEU A 31 -5.35 -3.13 -0.67
C LEU A 31 -6.86 -3.05 -0.88
N VAL A 32 -7.57 -4.14 -0.60
CA VAL A 32 -9.03 -4.11 -0.53
C VAL A 32 -9.47 -3.14 0.57
N GLN A 33 -10.62 -2.49 0.38
CA GLN A 33 -11.07 -1.41 1.26
C GLN A 33 -11.10 -1.81 2.75
N LEU A 34 -11.46 -3.06 3.05
CA LEU A 34 -11.50 -3.59 4.41
C LEU A 34 -10.13 -3.59 5.10
N ALA A 35 -9.04 -3.77 4.36
CA ALA A 35 -7.68 -3.69 4.88
C ALA A 35 -7.08 -2.28 4.75
N TYR A 36 -7.38 -1.58 3.66
CA TYR A 36 -6.85 -0.24 3.38
C TYR A 36 -7.27 0.79 4.42
N VAL A 37 -8.57 0.86 4.76
CA VAL A 37 -9.11 1.87 5.67
C VAL A 37 -8.46 1.82 7.06
N PRO A 38 -8.47 0.68 7.80
CA PRO A 38 -7.86 0.64 9.13
C PRO A 38 -6.34 0.86 9.08
N MET A 39 -5.66 0.39 8.03
CA MET A 39 -4.23 0.63 7.87
C MET A 39 -3.92 2.12 7.66
N ARG A 40 -4.68 2.80 6.79
CA ARG A 40 -4.56 4.23 6.55
C ARG A 40 -4.82 5.02 7.82
N ASP A 41 -5.88 4.70 8.55
CA ASP A 41 -6.29 5.45 9.74
C ASP A 41 -5.26 5.28 10.88
N ALA A 42 -4.74 4.06 11.08
CA ALA A 42 -3.66 3.81 12.03
C ALA A 42 -2.37 4.55 11.64
N PHE A 43 -2.02 4.57 10.36
CA PHE A 43 -0.86 5.31 9.87
C PHE A 43 -1.03 6.83 10.11
N GLN A 44 -2.19 7.39 9.76
CA GLN A 44 -2.49 8.81 10.00
C GLN A 44 -2.39 9.18 11.49
N ALA A 45 -2.88 8.32 12.38
CA ALA A 45 -2.75 8.51 13.83
C ALA A 45 -1.29 8.45 14.30
N GLY A 46 -0.45 7.62 13.67
CA GLY A 46 0.98 7.52 13.96
C GLY A 46 1.84 8.68 13.42
N THR A 47 1.31 9.45 12.47
CA THR A 47 2.03 10.52 11.78
C THR A 47 1.44 11.92 12.00
N MET A 48 0.77 12.15 13.14
CA MET A 48 0.15 13.44 13.45
C MET A 48 1.14 14.62 13.50
N GLN A 49 2.43 14.34 13.67
CA GLN A 49 3.53 15.30 13.65
C GLN A 49 3.93 15.77 12.25
N LEU A 50 3.37 15.17 11.19
CA LEU A 50 3.62 15.53 9.81
C LEU A 50 2.48 16.38 9.26
N ASN A 51 2.81 17.39 8.47
CA ASN A 51 1.81 18.22 7.82
C ASN A 51 1.20 17.42 6.65
N CYS A 52 -0.08 17.07 6.78
CA CYS A 52 -0.83 16.49 5.67
C CYS A 52 -1.02 17.54 4.58
N MET A 53 -0.72 17.17 3.33
CA MET A 53 -0.94 18.03 2.17
C MET A 53 -2.41 17.96 1.77
N THR A 54 -3.11 19.09 1.88
CA THR A 54 -4.53 19.24 1.49
C THR A 54 -4.75 19.12 -0.03
N SER A 55 -3.69 19.30 -0.82
CA SER A 55 -3.64 19.11 -2.28
C SER A 55 -2.65 17.97 -2.59
N GLY A 56 -2.98 16.75 -2.17
CA GLY A 56 -2.21 15.57 -2.58
C GLY A 56 -2.16 15.42 -4.11
N PHE A 57 -1.19 14.70 -4.64
CA PHE A 57 -1.26 14.22 -6.02
C PHE A 57 -2.52 13.36 -6.15
N SER A 58 -3.29 13.53 -7.24
CA SER A 58 -4.60 12.88 -7.46
C SER A 58 -4.61 11.35 -7.32
N LEU A 59 -3.44 10.70 -7.29
CA LEU A 59 -3.27 9.26 -7.13
C LEU A 59 -3.27 8.80 -5.66
N PHE A 60 -3.02 9.68 -4.70
CA PHE A 60 -2.88 9.32 -3.28
C PHE A 60 -3.93 10.00 -2.41
N ALA A 61 -4.62 9.22 -1.58
CA ALA A 61 -5.60 9.74 -0.63
C ALA A 61 -4.95 10.45 0.58
N THR A 62 -3.65 10.26 0.81
CA THR A 62 -2.91 10.90 1.92
C THR A 62 -1.50 11.19 1.46
N SER A 63 -1.03 12.42 1.66
CA SER A 63 0.31 12.88 1.30
C SER A 63 0.84 13.76 2.42
N TYR A 64 2.14 13.70 2.69
CA TYR A 64 2.76 14.44 3.78
C TYR A 64 3.89 15.32 3.27
N ASP A 65 4.00 16.52 3.82
CA ASP A 65 5.17 17.36 3.62
C ASP A 65 6.32 16.87 4.50
N LEU A 66 7.39 16.45 3.84
CA LEU A 66 8.62 15.96 4.47
C LEU A 66 9.76 16.99 4.38
N SER A 67 9.47 18.20 3.91
CA SER A 67 10.46 19.28 3.82
C SER A 67 11.12 19.53 5.18
N GLY A 68 12.45 19.61 5.19
CA GLY A 68 13.22 19.82 6.42
C GLY A 68 13.33 18.58 7.32
N LYS A 69 12.96 17.39 6.85
CA LYS A 69 13.27 16.11 7.50
C LYS A 69 14.48 15.48 6.81
N ASP A 70 15.56 15.26 7.55
CA ASP A 70 16.72 14.52 7.05
C ASP A 70 16.52 12.99 7.08
N VAL A 71 15.64 12.53 7.95
CA VAL A 71 15.31 11.11 8.14
C VAL A 71 13.81 10.94 8.29
N VAL A 72 13.25 9.98 7.55
CA VAL A 72 11.89 9.47 7.73
C VAL A 72 12.01 8.18 8.54
N LYS A 73 11.35 8.12 9.69
CA LYS A 73 11.46 7.00 10.65
C LYS A 73 10.08 6.44 10.99
#